data_AF-A0A3D9SXG2-F1
#
_entry.id   AF-A0A3D9SXG2-F1
#
_cell.length_a   1.000
_cell.length_b   1.000
_cell.length_c   1.000
_cell.angle_alpha   90.00
_cell.angle_beta   90.00
_cell.angle_gamma   90.00
#
_symmetry.space_group_name_H-M   'P 1'
#
loop_
_entity.id
_entity.type
_entity.pdbx_description
1 polymer ?
#
loop_
_entity_poly.entity_id
_entity_poly.type
_entity_poly.pdbx_seq_one_letter_code
_entity_poly.pdbx_strand_id
1 'polypeptide(L)'
;MSTASSDAVRHLFERFDDSPPNLPGSVWAQPGLDPQVLWHSVVEYAAATPEQLERAACRLYVEFQLLHISGLITPEMGSALPSRAVAMHRAMEARGHQGPSAHYVAGALMGSTTGSVGAREVVDIGSAPQYYLDHVARTLDNLTPEARRGFVDAMSYDALNIGGDRDMSRFFARVLRGAAAREDGSFTSETAAAVVGIVKRALDPPGSRESAVIEVGDTVRVSGGGRHGTGIVVNTSLDLDPRSENLLGFVHHVRFVGDTEHHAYGRHQLSKADPFPRQELDRGTIYCPLDAEQLLITLYGAHKAGLDAGAPLRESDHSDLGKVEFALHTWSGITVSALTDRIAPAVDVAAQRLRAAMAASPGLHTLHHRYTARPGRPSEATTPDNSHVLDFTADPPSTGSRGPRHPRRPPQGPPPSLGQGPGGPAPPR
;
A
#
# COMPACT_ATOMS: atom_id res chain seq x y z
N MET A 1 18.23 -2.17 -23.82
CA MET A 1 17.30 -2.18 -22.67
C MET A 1 16.28 -1.07 -22.87
N SER A 2 14.98 -1.39 -22.98
CA SER A 2 13.91 -0.39 -23.14
C SER A 2 12.50 -1.01 -23.08
N THR A 3 12.29 -2.28 -23.45
CA THR A 3 10.94 -2.88 -23.53
C THR A 3 10.38 -3.33 -22.19
N ALA A 4 11.09 -4.17 -21.41
CA ALA A 4 10.51 -4.78 -20.20
C ALA A 4 10.07 -3.79 -19.12
N SER A 5 10.82 -2.71 -18.89
CA SER A 5 10.44 -1.64 -17.95
C SER A 5 9.29 -0.81 -18.50
N SER A 6 9.31 -0.50 -19.81
CA SER A 6 8.22 0.20 -20.49
C SER A 6 6.93 -0.63 -20.53
N ASP A 7 7.03 -1.94 -20.70
CA ASP A 7 5.92 -2.88 -20.71
C ASP A 7 5.35 -3.04 -19.29
N ALA A 8 6.20 -3.13 -18.26
CA ALA A 8 5.74 -3.21 -16.87
C ALA A 8 5.01 -1.93 -16.44
N VAL A 9 5.54 -0.76 -16.80
CA VAL A 9 4.84 0.52 -16.57
C VAL A 9 3.57 0.58 -17.40
N ARG A 10 3.61 0.25 -18.70
CA ARG A 10 2.40 0.21 -19.53
C ARG A 10 1.33 -0.71 -18.94
N HIS A 11 1.68 -1.93 -18.52
CA HIS A 11 0.75 -2.86 -17.88
C HIS A 11 0.24 -2.36 -16.54
N LEU A 12 1.06 -1.62 -15.78
CA LEU A 12 0.59 -0.94 -14.59
C LEU A 12 -0.48 0.09 -14.97
N PHE A 13 -0.26 0.92 -16.00
CA PHE A 13 -1.22 1.94 -16.43
C PHE A 13 -2.49 1.36 -17.08
N GLU A 14 -2.35 0.32 -17.90
CA GLU A 14 -3.49 -0.42 -18.48
C GLU A 14 -4.43 -0.97 -17.40
N ARG A 15 -3.88 -1.41 -16.25
CA ARG A 15 -4.67 -1.89 -15.11
C ARG A 15 -5.43 -0.78 -14.39
N PHE A 16 -5.13 0.48 -14.68
CA PHE A 16 -5.77 1.66 -14.10
C PHE A 16 -6.74 2.31 -15.11
N ASP A 17 -7.05 1.63 -16.21
CA ASP A 17 -7.83 2.14 -17.36
C ASP A 17 -7.32 3.49 -17.89
N ASP A 18 -6.02 3.75 -17.72
CA ASP A 18 -5.39 5.00 -18.09
C ASP A 18 -4.37 4.78 -19.21
N SER A 19 -4.22 5.77 -20.08
CA SER A 19 -3.17 5.72 -21.08
C SER A 19 -1.82 5.88 -20.38
N PRO A 20 -0.79 5.08 -20.73
CA PRO A 20 0.53 5.26 -20.14
C PRO A 20 1.01 6.68 -20.45
N PRO A 21 1.54 7.42 -19.45
CA PRO A 21 2.07 8.75 -19.67
C PRO A 21 3.18 8.68 -20.72
N ASN A 22 3.19 9.67 -21.62
CA ASN A 22 4.33 9.91 -22.49
C ASN A 22 5.49 10.43 -21.63
N LEU A 23 6.15 9.52 -20.92
CA LEU A 23 7.32 9.83 -20.11
C LEU A 23 8.45 10.24 -21.05
N PRO A 24 9.18 11.34 -20.75
CA PRO A 24 10.26 11.78 -21.60
C PRO A 24 11.29 10.65 -21.75
N GLY A 25 11.87 10.51 -22.94
CA GLY A 25 12.84 9.45 -23.25
C GLY A 25 14.02 9.39 -22.28
N SER A 26 14.30 10.49 -21.56
CA SER A 26 15.28 10.58 -20.47
C SER A 26 14.97 9.67 -19.27
N VAL A 27 13.70 9.42 -18.93
CA VAL A 27 13.30 8.46 -17.87
C VAL A 27 13.74 7.04 -18.24
N TRP A 28 13.64 6.71 -19.52
CA TRP A 28 14.03 5.40 -20.07
C TRP A 28 15.50 5.31 -20.47
N ALA A 29 16.19 6.45 -20.57
CA ALA A 29 17.60 6.55 -20.96
C ALA A 29 18.57 6.55 -19.77
N GLN A 30 18.07 6.61 -18.54
CA GLN A 30 18.86 6.49 -17.30
C GLN A 30 19.36 5.05 -17.07
N PRO A 31 20.44 4.85 -16.28
CA PRO A 31 21.10 3.55 -16.15
C PRO A 31 20.11 2.50 -15.63
N GLY A 32 20.32 1.24 -16.02
CA GLY A 32 19.36 0.14 -15.84
C GLY A 32 18.80 -0.04 -14.43
N LEU A 33 17.79 -0.92 -14.32
CA LEU A 33 17.09 -1.24 -13.07
C LEU A 33 18.08 -1.44 -11.90
N ASP A 34 17.81 -0.76 -10.78
CA ASP A 34 18.53 -0.97 -9.53
C ASP A 34 18.21 -2.38 -8.98
N PRO A 35 19.19 -3.30 -8.89
CA PRO A 35 18.96 -4.67 -8.44
C PRO A 35 18.59 -4.77 -6.96
N GLN A 36 19.08 -3.87 -6.11
CA GLN A 36 18.78 -3.85 -4.68
C GLN A 36 17.34 -3.41 -4.46
N VAL A 37 16.91 -2.32 -5.10
CA VAL A 37 15.51 -1.88 -5.08
C VAL A 37 14.60 -2.99 -5.62
N LEU A 38 14.99 -3.62 -6.73
CA LEU A 38 14.21 -4.70 -7.33
C LEU A 38 14.03 -5.90 -6.38
N TRP A 39 15.10 -6.33 -5.71
CA TRP A 39 15.02 -7.39 -4.70
C TRP A 39 14.09 -7.00 -3.55
N HIS A 40 14.32 -5.82 -2.94
CA HIS A 40 13.55 -5.34 -1.80
C HIS A 40 12.06 -5.26 -2.13
N SER A 41 11.72 -4.67 -3.28
CA SER A 41 10.34 -4.52 -3.73
C SER A 41 9.68 -5.85 -4.09
N VAL A 42 10.40 -6.81 -4.69
CA VAL A 42 9.82 -8.14 -4.93
C VAL A 42 9.45 -8.82 -3.62
N VAL A 43 10.35 -8.80 -2.63
CA VAL A 43 10.09 -9.40 -1.32
C VAL A 43 8.90 -8.71 -0.64
N GLU A 44 8.86 -7.38 -0.66
CA GLU A 44 7.77 -6.59 -0.10
C GLU A 44 6.42 -6.91 -0.76
N TYR A 45 6.33 -6.80 -2.09
CA TYR A 45 5.07 -6.93 -2.82
C TYR A 45 4.55 -8.38 -2.86
N ALA A 46 5.45 -9.37 -2.89
CA ALA A 46 5.06 -10.77 -2.82
C ALA A 46 4.57 -11.18 -1.41
N ALA A 47 5.08 -10.54 -0.34
CA ALA A 47 4.65 -10.78 1.04
C ALA A 47 3.38 -10.02 1.45
N ALA A 48 3.11 -8.89 0.79
CA ALA A 48 2.04 -7.95 1.13
C ALA A 48 0.64 -8.59 1.25
N THR A 49 -0.25 -8.01 2.05
CA THR A 49 -1.69 -8.28 1.92
C THR A 49 -2.22 -7.75 0.57
N PRO A 50 -3.41 -8.17 0.09
CA PRO A 50 -4.02 -7.56 -1.08
C PRO A 50 -4.13 -6.04 -0.97
N GLU A 51 -4.60 -5.53 0.16
CA GLU A 51 -4.76 -4.09 0.40
C GLU A 51 -3.42 -3.34 0.37
N GLN A 52 -2.38 -3.92 0.96
CA GLN A 52 -1.02 -3.34 0.92
C GLN A 52 -0.47 -3.30 -0.50
N LEU A 53 -0.76 -4.33 -1.31
CA LEU A 53 -0.34 -4.40 -2.70
C LEU A 53 -1.07 -3.35 -3.57
N GLU A 54 -2.37 -3.17 -3.35
CA GLU A 54 -3.18 -2.12 -4.00
C GLU A 54 -2.65 -0.73 -3.66
N ARG A 55 -2.36 -0.47 -2.38
CA ARG A 55 -1.76 0.79 -1.92
C ARG A 55 -0.40 1.05 -2.55
N ALA A 56 0.48 0.05 -2.55
CA ALA A 56 1.80 0.18 -3.15
C ALA A 56 1.74 0.42 -4.66
N ALA A 57 0.82 -0.23 -5.37
CA ALA A 57 0.60 -0.03 -6.80
C ALA A 57 0.07 1.37 -7.10
N CYS A 58 -0.88 1.84 -6.28
CA CYS A 58 -1.45 3.17 -6.45
C CYS A 58 -0.44 4.28 -6.15
N ARG A 59 0.36 4.14 -5.09
CA ARG A 59 1.48 5.05 -4.81
C ARG A 59 2.43 5.14 -6.00
N LEU A 60 2.81 3.99 -6.56
CA LEU A 60 3.69 3.94 -7.71
C LEU A 60 3.06 4.62 -8.95
N TYR A 61 1.76 4.40 -9.20
CA TYR A 61 1.03 5.08 -10.26
C TYR A 61 1.01 6.61 -10.07
N VAL A 62 0.72 7.09 -8.86
CA VAL A 62 0.74 8.52 -8.51
C VAL A 62 2.15 9.10 -8.67
N GLU A 63 3.19 8.40 -8.23
CA GLU A 63 4.60 8.79 -8.42
C GLU A 63 4.94 8.97 -9.92
N PHE A 64 4.49 8.05 -10.79
CA PHE A 64 4.68 8.19 -12.24
C PHE A 64 3.87 9.35 -12.84
N GLN A 65 2.64 9.60 -12.38
CA GLN A 65 1.84 10.74 -12.82
C GLN A 65 2.49 12.07 -12.40
N LEU A 66 2.95 12.18 -11.16
CA LEU A 66 3.68 13.35 -10.68
C LEU A 66 4.98 13.57 -11.46
N LEU A 67 5.70 12.50 -11.79
CA LEU A 67 6.89 12.57 -12.66
C LEU A 67 6.54 13.10 -14.06
N HIS A 68 5.44 12.61 -14.64
CA HIS A 68 4.95 13.05 -15.95
C HIS A 68 4.59 14.53 -15.95
N ILE A 69 3.89 14.99 -14.91
CA ILE A 69 3.42 16.38 -14.79
C ILE A 69 4.57 17.35 -14.46
N SER A 70 5.44 16.99 -13.51
CA SER A 70 6.51 17.87 -13.02
C SER A 70 7.72 17.90 -13.93
N GLY A 71 7.98 16.81 -14.67
CA GLY A 71 9.20 16.63 -15.48
C GLY A 71 10.50 16.54 -14.66
N LEU A 72 10.41 16.54 -13.32
CA LEU A 72 11.56 16.52 -12.42
C LEU A 72 11.96 15.08 -12.09
N ILE A 73 13.00 14.58 -12.76
CA ILE A 73 13.61 13.28 -12.47
C ILE A 73 14.83 13.52 -11.58
N THR A 74 14.78 13.11 -10.32
CA THR A 74 16.01 12.94 -9.55
C THR A 74 16.72 11.66 -10.02
N PRO A 75 18.07 11.59 -9.94
CA PRO A 75 18.80 10.37 -10.31
C PRO A 75 18.33 9.13 -9.53
N GLU A 76 17.93 9.30 -8.27
CA GLU A 76 17.40 8.24 -7.41
C GLU A 76 16.03 7.74 -7.89
N MET A 77 15.15 8.64 -8.33
CA MET A 77 13.85 8.28 -8.92
C MET A 77 14.01 7.56 -10.26
N GLY A 78 15.06 7.88 -11.03
CA GLY A 78 15.32 7.34 -12.36
C GLY A 78 15.54 5.83 -12.41
N SER A 79 16.24 5.25 -11.43
CA SER A 79 16.45 3.80 -11.35
C SER A 79 15.48 3.08 -10.40
N ALA A 80 15.02 3.75 -9.33
CA ALA A 80 14.15 3.13 -8.32
C ALA A 80 12.70 2.94 -8.79
N LEU A 81 12.09 3.93 -9.45
CA LEU A 81 10.70 3.83 -9.91
C LEU A 81 10.50 2.71 -10.94
N PRO A 82 11.34 2.57 -11.98
CA PRO A 82 11.23 1.45 -12.89
C PRO A 82 11.48 0.09 -12.21
N SER A 83 12.41 0.00 -11.25
CA SER A 83 12.63 -1.24 -10.47
C SER A 83 11.40 -1.63 -9.67
N ARG A 84 10.77 -0.68 -8.97
CA ARG A 84 9.52 -0.89 -8.24
C ARG A 84 8.38 -1.30 -9.17
N ALA A 85 8.28 -0.71 -10.36
CA ALA A 85 7.26 -1.08 -11.36
C ALA A 85 7.41 -2.51 -11.86
N VAL A 86 8.64 -2.91 -12.19
CA VAL A 86 8.92 -4.28 -12.62
C VAL A 86 8.64 -5.27 -11.48
N ALA A 87 9.07 -4.97 -10.25
CA ALA A 87 8.74 -5.79 -9.08
C ALA A 87 7.22 -5.90 -8.87
N MET A 88 6.50 -4.79 -8.94
CA MET A 88 5.05 -4.72 -8.74
C MET A 88 4.31 -5.57 -9.77
N HIS A 89 4.61 -5.37 -11.05
CA HIS A 89 3.99 -6.12 -12.14
C HIS A 89 4.18 -7.63 -11.94
N ARG A 90 5.41 -8.07 -11.65
CA ARG A 90 5.73 -9.48 -11.46
C ARG A 90 5.13 -10.06 -10.19
N ALA A 91 5.09 -9.30 -9.09
CA ALA A 91 4.44 -9.74 -7.86
C ALA A 91 2.92 -9.86 -8.03
N MET A 92 2.27 -8.92 -8.73
CA MET A 92 0.85 -9.00 -9.04
C MET A 92 0.51 -10.20 -9.93
N GLU A 93 1.30 -10.41 -11.00
CA GLU A 93 1.18 -11.56 -11.90
C GLU A 93 1.31 -12.89 -11.13
N ALA A 94 2.38 -13.05 -10.35
CA ALA A 94 2.63 -14.24 -9.54
C ALA A 94 1.55 -14.51 -8.49
N ARG A 95 0.86 -13.46 -8.04
CA ARG A 95 -0.23 -13.56 -7.06
C ARG A 95 -1.63 -13.68 -7.68
N GLY A 96 -1.75 -13.60 -9.01
CA GLY A 96 -3.03 -13.51 -9.69
C GLY A 96 -3.86 -12.28 -9.26
N HIS A 97 -3.19 -11.24 -8.76
CA HIS A 97 -3.86 -10.02 -8.30
C HIS A 97 -4.26 -9.18 -9.51
N GLN A 98 -5.53 -8.76 -9.58
CA GLN A 98 -6.04 -7.99 -10.73
C GLN A 98 -5.52 -6.55 -10.75
N GLY A 99 -5.26 -5.99 -9.57
CA GLY A 99 -4.83 -4.61 -9.39
C GLY A 99 -5.80 -3.89 -8.45
N PRO A 100 -5.55 -2.61 -8.15
CA PRO A 100 -6.52 -1.80 -7.42
C PRO A 100 -7.80 -1.63 -8.23
N SER A 101 -8.95 -1.54 -7.54
CA SER A 101 -10.23 -1.27 -8.20
C SER A 101 -10.27 0.15 -8.77
N ALA A 102 -11.06 0.37 -9.82
CA ALA A 102 -11.25 1.69 -10.43
C ALA A 102 -11.75 2.74 -9.40
N HIS A 103 -12.62 2.34 -8.47
CA HIS A 103 -13.08 3.22 -7.38
C HIS A 103 -11.93 3.62 -6.45
N TYR A 104 -11.07 2.68 -6.07
CA TYR A 104 -9.90 2.97 -5.24
C TYR A 104 -8.94 3.95 -5.94
N VAL A 105 -8.65 3.71 -7.23
CA VAL A 105 -7.80 4.59 -8.05
C VAL A 105 -8.39 5.99 -8.16
N ALA A 106 -9.69 6.09 -8.48
CA ALA A 106 -10.38 7.38 -8.59
C ALA A 106 -10.33 8.15 -7.26
N GLY A 107 -10.52 7.44 -6.14
CA GLY A 107 -10.35 7.97 -4.80
C GLY A 107 -8.94 8.52 -4.55
N ALA A 108 -7.91 7.76 -4.90
CA ALA A 108 -6.52 8.16 -4.72
C ALA A 108 -6.11 9.36 -5.57
N LEU A 109 -6.54 9.40 -6.83
CA LEU A 109 -6.36 10.57 -7.71
C LEU A 109 -7.02 11.81 -7.12
N MET A 110 -8.25 11.66 -6.61
CA MET A 110 -8.98 12.74 -5.95
C MET A 110 -8.26 13.21 -4.68
N GLY A 111 -7.74 12.27 -3.89
CA GLY A 111 -6.91 12.53 -2.71
C GLY A 111 -5.67 13.34 -3.06
N SER A 112 -4.87 12.88 -4.02
CA SER A 112 -3.64 13.58 -4.39
C SER A 112 -3.87 14.95 -5.03
N THR A 113 -4.93 15.07 -5.83
CA THR A 113 -5.36 16.38 -6.36
C THR A 113 -5.79 17.32 -5.24
N THR A 114 -6.54 16.81 -4.25
CA THR A 114 -6.95 17.58 -3.07
C THR A 114 -5.75 17.99 -2.23
N GLY A 115 -4.77 17.10 -2.03
CA GLY A 115 -3.51 17.39 -1.37
C GLY A 115 -2.75 18.52 -2.07
N SER A 116 -2.63 18.45 -3.39
CA SER A 116 -1.92 19.43 -4.22
C SER A 116 -2.63 20.80 -4.28
N VAL A 117 -3.96 20.81 -4.47
CA VAL A 117 -4.75 22.06 -4.48
C VAL A 117 -4.79 22.68 -3.10
N GLY A 118 -5.05 21.88 -2.07
CA GLY A 118 -4.98 22.31 -0.68
C GLY A 118 -3.61 22.88 -0.33
N ALA A 119 -2.54 22.29 -0.88
CA ALA A 119 -1.20 22.80 -0.69
C ALA A 119 -1.00 24.20 -1.26
N ARG A 120 -1.47 24.40 -2.48
CA ARG A 120 -1.42 25.71 -3.13
C ARG A 120 -2.23 26.77 -2.36
N GLU A 121 -3.45 26.45 -1.98
CA GLU A 121 -4.33 27.35 -1.22
C GLU A 121 -3.74 27.71 0.15
N VAL A 122 -3.12 26.75 0.84
CA VAL A 122 -2.43 27.00 2.11
C VAL A 122 -1.20 27.87 1.93
N VAL A 123 -0.41 27.66 0.87
CA VAL A 123 0.75 28.51 0.56
C VAL A 123 0.31 29.94 0.23
N ASP A 124 -0.80 30.10 -0.51
CA ASP A 124 -1.29 31.41 -0.95
C ASP A 124 -1.97 32.21 0.18
N ILE A 125 -2.63 31.54 1.13
CA ILE A 125 -3.51 32.17 2.15
C ILE A 125 -2.97 32.01 3.59
N GLY A 126 -1.99 31.14 3.83
CA GLY A 126 -1.43 30.81 5.14
C GLY A 126 -2.30 29.87 5.99
N SER A 127 -3.46 29.43 5.47
CA SER A 127 -4.29 28.38 6.07
C SER A 127 -5.31 27.84 5.08
N ALA A 128 -5.70 26.58 5.23
CA ALA A 128 -6.80 26.01 4.45
C ALA A 128 -8.14 26.64 4.91
N PRO A 129 -8.89 27.31 4.03
CA PRO A 129 -10.16 27.92 4.41
C PRO A 129 -11.17 26.87 4.91
N GLN A 130 -12.00 27.23 5.90
CA GLN A 130 -12.99 26.29 6.46
C GLN A 130 -13.95 25.75 5.39
N TYR A 131 -14.35 26.57 4.41
CA TYR A 131 -15.21 26.13 3.31
C TYR A 131 -14.58 24.98 2.49
N TYR A 132 -13.24 24.97 2.37
CA TYR A 132 -12.51 23.94 1.66
C TYR A 132 -12.51 22.63 2.46
N LEU A 133 -12.28 22.71 3.77
CA LEU A 133 -12.40 21.56 4.67
C LEU A 133 -13.81 20.97 4.68
N ASP A 134 -14.84 21.82 4.70
CA ASP A 134 -16.25 21.39 4.63
C ASP A 134 -16.59 20.78 3.27
N HIS A 135 -15.97 21.27 2.19
CA HIS A 135 -16.08 20.66 0.88
C HIS A 135 -15.45 19.26 0.86
N VAL A 136 -14.22 19.11 1.35
CA VAL A 136 -13.53 17.82 1.45
C VAL A 136 -14.33 16.82 2.30
N ALA A 137 -14.87 17.25 3.45
CA ALA A 137 -15.70 16.42 4.31
C ALA A 137 -16.95 15.90 3.57
N ARG A 138 -17.68 16.78 2.87
CA ARG A 138 -18.85 16.38 2.06
C ARG A 138 -18.46 15.46 0.91
N THR A 139 -17.31 15.68 0.29
CA THR A 139 -16.80 14.78 -0.75
C THR A 139 -16.56 13.39 -0.18
N LEU A 140 -15.87 13.28 0.96
CA LEU A 140 -15.63 12.00 1.64
C LEU A 140 -16.91 11.25 2.00
N ASP A 141 -17.96 11.96 2.42
CA ASP A 141 -19.26 11.38 2.76
C ASP A 141 -19.95 10.75 1.54
N ASN A 142 -19.68 11.28 0.34
CA ASN A 142 -20.27 10.80 -0.92
C ASN A 142 -19.43 9.73 -1.64
N LEU A 143 -18.19 9.48 -1.19
CA LEU A 143 -17.34 8.43 -1.77
C LEU A 143 -17.82 7.04 -1.37
N THR A 144 -17.64 6.07 -2.28
CA THR A 144 -17.74 4.64 -1.92
C THR A 144 -16.63 4.29 -0.92
N PRO A 145 -16.77 3.22 -0.14
CA PRO A 145 -15.73 2.78 0.78
C PRO A 145 -14.36 2.59 0.09
N GLU A 146 -14.30 1.96 -1.10
CA GLU A 146 -13.02 1.78 -1.79
C GLU A 146 -12.41 3.12 -2.23
N ALA A 147 -13.23 4.05 -2.74
CA ALA A 147 -12.77 5.37 -3.14
C ALA A 147 -12.30 6.19 -1.93
N ARG A 148 -12.99 6.09 -0.79
CA ARG A 148 -12.55 6.75 0.44
C ARG A 148 -11.21 6.19 0.91
N ARG A 149 -11.04 4.87 0.89
CA ARG A 149 -9.76 4.21 1.21
C ARG A 149 -8.63 4.72 0.34
N GLY A 150 -8.84 4.79 -0.99
CA GLY A 150 -7.85 5.34 -1.93
C GLY A 150 -7.51 6.80 -1.65
N PHE A 151 -8.51 7.62 -1.36
CA PHE A 151 -8.33 9.02 -1.00
C PHE A 151 -7.45 9.17 0.25
N VAL A 152 -7.74 8.41 1.32
CA VAL A 152 -6.99 8.46 2.58
C VAL A 152 -5.54 8.05 2.38
N ASP A 153 -5.29 6.99 1.61
CA ASP A 153 -3.95 6.48 1.34
C ASP A 153 -3.11 7.48 0.53
N ALA A 154 -3.69 8.14 -0.48
CA ALA A 154 -3.02 9.17 -1.26
C ALA A 154 -2.71 10.41 -0.42
N MET A 155 -3.68 10.90 0.37
CA MET A 155 -3.47 12.02 1.29
C MET A 155 -2.39 11.72 2.33
N SER A 156 -2.34 10.48 2.82
CA SER A 156 -1.32 10.03 3.76
C SER A 156 0.07 10.05 3.14
N TYR A 157 0.17 9.63 1.88
CA TYR A 157 1.42 9.67 1.12
C TYR A 157 1.90 11.09 0.87
N ASP A 158 1.01 11.98 0.41
CA ASP A 158 1.36 13.39 0.16
C ASP A 158 1.81 14.10 1.45
N ALA A 159 1.12 13.83 2.56
CA ALA A 159 1.47 14.37 3.87
C ALA A 159 2.90 14.03 4.31
N LEU A 160 3.40 12.84 3.97
CA LEU A 160 4.77 12.42 4.29
C LEU A 160 5.82 13.11 3.41
N ASN A 161 5.45 13.53 2.20
CA ASN A 161 6.38 14.11 1.22
C ASN A 161 6.51 15.63 1.29
N ILE A 162 5.61 16.34 1.98
CA ILE A 162 5.55 17.82 1.94
C ILE A 162 6.56 18.53 2.87
N GLY A 163 7.43 17.77 3.54
CA GLY A 163 8.69 18.33 4.04
C GLY A 163 8.56 19.49 5.02
N GLY A 164 8.03 19.25 6.22
CA GLY A 164 8.18 20.14 7.39
C GLY A 164 7.43 21.47 7.35
N ASP A 165 6.68 21.79 6.30
CA ASP A 165 5.82 22.97 6.29
C ASP A 165 4.70 22.85 7.34
N ARG A 166 4.61 23.85 8.22
CA ARG A 166 3.75 23.82 9.41
C ARG A 166 2.27 23.95 9.06
N ASP A 167 1.91 24.77 8.08
CA ASP A 167 0.52 25.01 7.74
C ASP A 167 -0.04 23.88 6.87
N MET A 168 0.81 23.32 6.01
CA MET A 168 0.54 22.08 5.29
C MET A 168 0.32 20.90 6.23
N SER A 169 1.22 20.76 7.20
CA SER A 169 1.13 19.70 8.20
C SER A 169 -0.18 19.78 9.00
N ARG A 170 -0.65 20.99 9.34
CA ARG A 170 -1.96 21.18 9.98
C ARG A 170 -3.11 20.79 9.06
N PHE A 171 -3.04 21.14 7.78
CA PHE A 171 -4.06 20.79 6.79
C PHE A 171 -4.20 19.27 6.66
N PHE A 172 -3.12 18.55 6.38
CA PHE A 172 -3.16 17.07 6.28
C PHE A 172 -3.65 16.43 7.58
N ALA A 173 -3.14 16.88 8.72
CA ALA A 173 -3.56 16.33 10.01
C ALA A 173 -5.07 16.51 10.28
N ARG A 174 -5.71 17.56 9.77
CA ARG A 174 -7.17 17.75 9.89
C ARG A 174 -7.94 16.85 8.93
N VAL A 175 -7.55 16.81 7.66
CA VAL A 175 -8.22 16.00 6.64
C VAL A 175 -8.11 14.51 6.98
N LEU A 176 -6.90 14.04 7.30
CA LEU A 176 -6.65 12.63 7.63
C LEU A 176 -7.37 12.19 8.92
N ARG A 177 -7.50 13.06 9.92
CA ARG A 177 -8.31 12.76 11.11
C ARG A 177 -9.79 12.57 10.78
N GLY A 178 -10.35 13.48 9.99
CA GLY A 178 -11.74 13.38 9.55
C GLY A 178 -11.98 12.14 8.68
N ALA A 179 -11.01 11.77 7.85
CA ALA A 179 -11.10 10.61 6.97
C ALA A 179 -10.90 9.28 7.72
N ALA A 180 -9.94 9.21 8.65
CA ALA A 180 -9.69 8.02 9.48
C ALA A 180 -10.92 7.63 10.33
N ALA A 181 -11.62 8.62 10.88
CA ALA A 181 -12.85 8.39 11.65
C ALA A 181 -13.98 7.74 10.83
N ARG A 182 -13.94 7.86 9.50
CA ARG A 182 -14.94 7.29 8.58
C ARG A 182 -14.59 5.88 8.10
N GLU A 183 -13.34 5.46 8.28
CA GLU A 183 -12.79 4.16 7.87
C GLU A 183 -12.39 3.32 9.11
N ASP A 184 -13.14 3.48 10.20
CA ASP A 184 -12.84 2.91 11.52
C ASP A 184 -12.58 1.40 11.47
N GLY A 185 -11.53 0.96 12.18
CA GLY A 185 -11.12 -0.44 12.23
C GLY A 185 -10.41 -0.98 10.99
N SER A 186 -10.21 -0.19 9.93
CA SER A 186 -9.42 -0.60 8.77
C SER A 186 -7.92 -0.33 8.94
N PHE A 187 -7.08 -1.11 8.27
CA PHE A 187 -5.63 -0.82 8.19
C PHE A 187 -5.33 0.59 7.62
N THR A 188 -6.25 1.14 6.83
CA THR A 188 -6.15 2.48 6.24
C THR A 188 -6.34 3.57 7.29
N SER A 189 -7.30 3.43 8.21
CA SER A 189 -7.46 4.39 9.30
C SER A 189 -6.31 4.32 10.30
N GLU A 190 -5.77 3.13 10.58
CA GLU A 190 -4.56 2.98 11.42
C GLU A 190 -3.35 3.68 10.79
N THR A 191 -3.14 3.48 9.49
CA THR A 191 -2.06 4.14 8.74
C THR A 191 -2.23 5.66 8.75
N ALA A 192 -3.45 6.15 8.49
CA ALA A 192 -3.75 7.57 8.52
C ALA A 192 -3.49 8.20 9.89
N ALA A 193 -3.88 7.51 10.97
CA ALA A 193 -3.59 7.95 12.33
C ALA A 193 -2.08 8.03 12.60
N ALA A 194 -1.31 7.02 12.19
CA ALA A 194 0.14 7.03 12.31
C ALA A 194 0.78 8.22 11.55
N VAL A 195 0.29 8.53 10.34
CA VAL A 195 0.73 9.70 9.56
C VAL A 195 0.34 11.01 10.22
N VAL A 196 -0.87 11.13 10.76
CA VAL A 196 -1.27 12.31 11.57
C VAL A 196 -0.27 12.53 12.72
N GLY A 197 0.16 11.47 13.39
CA GLY A 197 1.17 11.53 14.45
C GLY A 197 2.53 12.00 13.97
N ILE A 198 2.99 11.56 12.80
CA ILE A 198 4.24 12.04 12.17
C ILE A 198 4.14 13.53 11.88
N VAL A 199 3.07 13.94 11.22
CA VAL A 199 2.87 15.31 10.76
C VAL A 199 2.71 16.27 11.94
N LYS A 200 2.00 15.86 13.01
CA LYS A 200 1.88 16.63 14.25
C LYS A 200 3.22 16.91 14.92
N ARG A 201 4.15 15.95 14.95
CA ARG A 201 5.48 16.19 15.53
C ARG A 201 6.23 17.32 14.86
N ALA A 202 6.09 17.47 13.54
CA ALA A 202 6.71 18.59 12.83
C ALA A 202 6.11 19.95 13.28
N LEU A 203 4.90 19.96 13.84
CA LEU A 203 4.20 21.16 14.32
C LEU A 203 4.60 21.60 15.73
N ASP A 204 5.01 20.64 16.56
CA ASP A 204 5.25 20.81 17.99
C ASP A 204 6.77 20.70 18.28
N PRO A 205 7.49 21.83 18.41
CA PRO A 205 8.91 21.78 18.70
C PRO A 205 9.17 21.15 20.07
N PRO A 206 10.34 20.52 20.27
CA PRO A 206 10.71 19.93 21.55
C PRO A 206 10.63 20.99 22.67
N GLY A 207 9.88 20.68 23.72
CA GLY A 207 9.64 21.59 24.86
C GLY A 207 8.37 22.45 24.76
N SER A 208 7.55 22.30 23.72
CA SER A 208 6.19 22.84 23.75
C SER A 208 5.41 22.20 24.92
N ARG A 209 4.58 22.98 25.62
CA ARG A 209 3.68 22.42 26.64
C ARG A 209 2.77 21.43 25.92
N GLU A 210 3.02 20.14 26.11
CA GLU A 210 2.17 19.09 25.57
C GLU A 210 0.73 19.40 25.93
N SER A 211 -0.11 19.59 24.92
CA SER A 211 -1.55 19.67 25.14
C SER A 211 -1.97 18.43 25.93
N ALA A 212 -2.67 18.64 27.04
CA ALA A 212 -3.21 17.55 27.86
C ALA A 212 -4.30 16.76 27.12
N VAL A 213 -4.76 17.25 25.96
CA VAL A 213 -5.71 16.56 25.10
C VAL A 213 -5.01 15.44 24.34
N ILE A 214 -5.56 14.23 24.46
CA ILE A 214 -5.16 13.06 23.69
C ILE A 214 -6.03 12.98 22.45
N GLU A 215 -5.41 12.86 21.29
CA GLU A 215 -6.07 12.85 20.00
C GLU A 215 -5.56 11.71 19.12
N VAL A 216 -6.29 11.43 18.02
CA VAL A 216 -5.83 10.50 16.98
C VAL A 216 -4.45 10.90 16.46
N GLY A 217 -3.58 9.88 16.32
CA GLY A 217 -2.18 9.98 15.95
C GLY A 217 -1.22 10.23 17.12
N ASP A 218 -1.73 10.55 18.32
CA ASP A 218 -0.87 10.72 19.49
C ASP A 218 -0.28 9.37 19.91
N THR A 219 1.00 9.41 20.31
CA THR A 219 1.65 8.28 20.98
C THR A 219 1.33 8.34 22.47
N VAL A 220 0.83 7.23 23.01
CA VAL A 220 0.37 7.16 24.40
C VAL A 220 0.97 5.97 25.13
N ARG A 221 1.26 6.16 26.41
CA ARG A 221 1.58 5.09 27.35
C ARG A 221 0.34 4.75 28.16
N VAL A 222 0.04 3.45 28.19
CA VAL A 222 -1.09 2.89 28.92
C VAL A 222 -0.61 2.29 30.24
N SER A 223 -1.08 2.85 31.36
CA SER A 223 -0.66 2.47 32.72
C SER A 223 -1.74 1.73 33.52
N GLY A 224 -2.94 1.54 32.97
CA GLY A 224 -4.04 0.82 33.61
C GLY A 224 -5.00 0.19 32.61
N GLY A 225 -5.72 -0.87 33.02
CA GLY A 225 -6.55 -1.70 32.12
C GLY A 225 -5.85 -3.00 31.71
N GLY A 226 -6.41 -3.74 30.74
CA GLY A 226 -5.94 -5.08 30.38
C GLY A 226 -4.56 -5.12 29.71
N ARG A 227 -4.28 -4.24 28.75
CA ARG A 227 -3.00 -4.19 28.02
C ARG A 227 -2.19 -2.95 28.39
N HIS A 228 -0.88 -3.13 28.55
CA HIS A 228 0.08 -2.10 28.97
C HIS A 228 1.16 -1.89 27.92
N GLY A 229 1.74 -0.68 27.89
CA GLY A 229 2.85 -0.33 27.01
C GLY A 229 2.60 0.96 26.24
N THR A 230 3.44 1.20 25.23
CA THR A 230 3.29 2.34 24.32
C THR A 230 2.49 1.92 23.08
N GLY A 231 1.53 2.75 22.68
CA GLY A 231 0.71 2.52 21.49
C GLY A 231 0.34 3.84 20.79
N ILE A 232 -0.36 3.73 19.66
CA ILE A 232 -0.87 4.86 18.90
C ILE A 232 -2.38 4.95 19.07
N VAL A 233 -2.90 6.15 19.32
CA VAL A 233 -4.34 6.39 19.26
C VAL A 233 -4.79 6.38 17.81
N VAL A 234 -5.53 5.34 17.40
CA VAL A 234 -6.01 5.17 16.02
C VAL A 234 -7.42 5.73 15.81
N ASN A 235 -8.23 5.75 16.87
CA ASN A 235 -9.56 6.33 16.85
C ASN A 235 -9.93 6.93 18.22
N THR A 236 -10.89 7.84 18.25
CA THR A 236 -11.50 8.36 19.48
C THR A 236 -13.01 8.43 19.28
N SER A 237 -13.74 7.62 20.04
CA SER A 237 -15.19 7.57 20.04
C SER A 237 -15.73 8.22 21.32
N LEU A 238 -17.01 8.56 21.28
CA LEU A 238 -17.71 9.15 22.40
C LEU A 238 -18.54 8.06 23.07
N ASP A 239 -18.32 7.83 24.36
CA ASP A 239 -19.03 6.83 25.14
C ASP A 239 -20.34 7.42 25.62
N LEU A 240 -21.43 6.86 25.13
CA LEU A 240 -22.80 7.25 25.44
C LEU A 240 -23.39 6.18 26.35
N ASP A 241 -23.94 6.60 27.50
CA ASP A 241 -24.79 5.70 28.27
C ASP A 241 -26.07 5.43 27.45
N PRO A 242 -26.30 4.19 26.97
CA PRO A 242 -27.46 3.89 26.14
C PRO A 242 -28.79 4.05 26.89
N ARG A 243 -28.76 4.26 28.22
CA ARG A 243 -29.96 4.43 29.06
C ARG A 243 -30.22 5.86 29.51
N SER A 244 -29.26 6.78 29.40
CA SER A 244 -29.42 8.12 29.97
C SER A 244 -29.09 9.28 29.03
N GLU A 245 -28.68 9.02 27.78
CA GLU A 245 -28.17 10.04 26.83
C GLU A 245 -27.04 10.92 27.41
N ASN A 246 -26.53 10.60 28.61
CA ASN A 246 -25.45 11.34 29.24
C ASN A 246 -24.12 10.90 28.66
N LEU A 247 -23.29 11.89 28.36
CA LEU A 247 -21.92 11.72 27.91
C LEU A 247 -21.08 11.14 29.05
N LEU A 248 -20.65 9.88 28.94
CA LEU A 248 -19.78 9.24 29.94
C LEU A 248 -18.31 9.68 29.77
N GLY A 249 -17.92 10.03 28.55
CA GLY A 249 -16.61 10.60 28.23
C GLY A 249 -16.11 10.18 26.85
N PHE A 250 -14.83 10.48 26.58
CA PHE A 250 -14.15 10.00 25.39
C PHE A 250 -13.47 8.65 25.66
N VAL A 251 -13.65 7.73 24.71
CA VAL A 251 -12.94 6.45 24.63
C VAL A 251 -11.93 6.53 23.49
N HIS A 252 -10.69 6.23 23.81
CA HIS A 252 -9.58 6.24 22.86
C HIS A 252 -9.23 4.81 22.49
N HIS A 253 -9.22 4.50 21.20
CA HIS A 253 -8.80 3.20 20.68
C HIS A 253 -7.32 3.25 20.38
N VAL A 254 -6.56 2.39 21.05
CA VAL A 254 -5.09 2.36 21.00
C VAL A 254 -4.60 1.09 20.33
N ARG A 255 -3.79 1.23 19.30
CA ARG A 255 -3.10 0.14 18.60
C ARG A 255 -1.70 -0.04 19.17
N PHE A 256 -1.40 -1.25 19.64
CA PHE A 256 -0.07 -1.66 20.09
C PHE A 256 0.61 -2.50 19.02
N VAL A 257 1.92 -2.37 18.86
CA VAL A 257 2.70 -3.21 17.93
C VAL A 257 2.55 -4.69 18.31
N GLY A 258 2.35 -5.54 17.30
CA GLY A 258 2.13 -6.97 17.44
C GLY A 258 0.66 -7.35 17.67
N ASP A 259 -0.24 -6.39 17.81
CA ASP A 259 -1.67 -6.66 17.98
C ASP A 259 -2.39 -6.59 16.65
N THR A 260 -3.38 -7.45 16.43
CA THR A 260 -4.27 -7.33 15.26
C THR A 260 -5.46 -6.42 15.52
N GLU A 261 -5.72 -6.08 16.79
CA GLU A 261 -6.88 -5.29 17.23
C GLU A 261 -6.42 -4.08 18.03
N HIS A 262 -7.23 -3.02 18.00
CA HIS A 262 -7.08 -1.89 18.91
C HIS A 262 -7.82 -2.16 20.23
N HIS A 263 -7.38 -1.50 21.29
CA HIS A 263 -7.97 -1.63 22.63
C HIS A 263 -8.56 -0.30 23.08
N ALA A 264 -9.75 -0.34 23.66
CA ALA A 264 -10.46 0.85 24.13
C ALA A 264 -9.99 1.27 25.53
N TYR A 265 -9.69 2.55 25.70
CA TYR A 265 -9.24 3.13 26.96
C TYR A 265 -9.91 4.47 27.27
N GLY A 266 -10.23 4.68 28.53
CA GLY A 266 -10.62 6.00 29.03
C GLY A 266 -9.40 6.91 29.18
N ARG A 267 -9.62 8.24 29.08
CA ARG A 267 -8.56 9.26 29.20
C ARG A 267 -7.66 9.09 30.44
N HIS A 268 -8.21 8.64 31.57
CA HIS A 268 -7.49 8.47 32.84
C HIS A 268 -6.47 7.32 32.82
N GLN A 269 -6.55 6.41 31.86
CA GLN A 269 -5.62 5.27 31.70
C GLN A 269 -4.42 5.62 30.80
N LEU A 270 -4.45 6.80 30.18
CA LEU A 270 -3.52 7.20 29.13
C LEU A 270 -2.69 8.40 29.57
N SER A 271 -1.41 8.36 29.20
CA SER A 271 -0.47 9.47 29.28
C SER A 271 0.20 9.65 27.92
N LYS A 272 0.57 10.88 27.53
CA LYS A 272 1.37 11.08 26.34
C LYS A 272 2.75 10.45 26.51
N ALA A 273 3.30 9.96 25.41
CA ALA A 273 4.59 9.30 25.39
C ALA A 273 5.39 9.75 24.17
N ASP A 274 6.69 9.52 24.24
CA ASP A 274 7.60 9.89 23.16
C ASP A 274 7.20 9.18 21.86
N PRO A 275 7.21 9.92 20.75
CA PRO A 275 6.83 9.36 19.46
C PRO A 275 7.89 8.38 18.94
N PHE A 276 7.48 7.49 18.02
CA PHE A 276 8.39 6.49 17.44
C PHE A 276 9.57 7.15 16.70
N PRO A 277 10.83 6.78 16.98
CA PRO A 277 11.99 7.44 16.39
C PRO A 277 12.10 7.16 14.88
N ARG A 278 12.45 8.18 14.08
CA ARG A 278 12.79 8.00 12.66
C ARG A 278 13.95 7.01 12.53
N GLN A 279 13.82 6.03 11.64
CA GLN A 279 14.86 5.03 11.36
C GLN A 279 15.34 5.15 9.92
N GLU A 280 16.65 5.25 9.72
CA GLU A 280 17.28 5.23 8.40
C GLU A 280 17.81 3.82 8.10
N LEU A 281 17.22 3.20 7.09
CA LEU A 281 17.47 1.84 6.64
C LEU A 281 18.05 1.88 5.23
N ASP A 282 18.67 0.78 4.82
CA ASP A 282 19.17 0.63 3.45
C ASP A 282 18.00 0.59 2.44
N ARG A 283 16.85 0.07 2.90
CA ARG A 283 15.56 0.04 2.18
C ARG A 283 14.80 1.37 2.16
N GLY A 284 15.25 2.39 2.89
CA GLY A 284 14.60 3.69 2.97
C GLY A 284 14.41 4.19 4.40
N THR A 285 13.56 5.19 4.59
CA THR A 285 13.31 5.76 5.93
C THR A 285 11.95 5.33 6.47
N ILE A 286 11.92 4.88 7.73
CA ILE A 286 10.70 4.56 8.46
C ILE A 286 10.38 5.67 9.47
N TYR A 287 9.12 6.11 9.49
CA TYR A 287 8.65 7.23 10.32
C TYR A 287 7.64 6.83 11.40
N CYS A 288 7.00 5.66 11.27
CA CYS A 288 6.00 5.17 12.21
C CYS A 288 6.24 3.69 12.60
N PRO A 289 5.72 3.25 13.76
CA PRO A 289 5.91 1.89 14.23
C PRO A 289 5.10 0.86 13.45
N LEU A 290 4.03 1.26 12.73
CA LEU A 290 3.26 0.35 11.88
C LEU A 290 4.05 -0.04 10.62
N ASP A 291 4.76 0.91 10.01
CA ASP A 291 5.67 0.62 8.90
C ASP A 291 6.84 -0.26 9.36
N ALA A 292 7.37 0.01 10.57
CA ALA A 292 8.40 -0.83 11.19
C ALA A 292 7.91 -2.26 11.45
N GLU A 293 6.71 -2.42 12.02
CA GLU A 293 6.06 -3.71 12.22
C GLU A 293 5.87 -4.47 10.91
N GLN A 294 5.39 -3.77 9.87
CA GLN A 294 5.19 -4.38 8.55
C GLN A 294 6.51 -4.82 7.91
N LEU A 295 7.56 -4.01 7.99
CA LEU A 295 8.88 -4.40 7.48
C LEU A 295 9.42 -5.62 8.22
N LEU A 296 9.28 -5.66 9.55
CA LEU A 296 9.68 -6.79 10.39
C LEU A 296 8.95 -8.08 9.95
N ILE A 297 7.63 -8.01 9.74
CA ILE A 297 6.82 -9.13 9.23
C ILE A 297 7.32 -9.60 7.86
N THR A 298 7.61 -8.66 6.95
CA THR A 298 8.09 -8.96 5.61
C THR A 298 9.47 -9.63 5.63
N LEU A 299 10.42 -9.12 6.41
CA LEU A 299 11.79 -9.66 6.49
C LEU A 299 11.82 -11.04 7.16
N TYR A 300 11.12 -11.22 8.28
CA TYR A 300 10.98 -12.54 8.89
C TYR A 300 10.21 -13.51 7.99
N GLY A 301 9.19 -13.03 7.29
CA GLY A 301 8.44 -13.81 6.30
C GLY A 301 9.35 -14.31 5.18
N ALA A 302 10.26 -13.47 4.68
CA ALA A 302 11.26 -13.83 3.67
C ALA A 302 12.25 -14.88 4.19
N HIS A 303 12.77 -14.69 5.41
CA HIS A 303 13.66 -15.66 6.04
C HIS A 303 12.97 -17.01 6.24
N LYS A 304 11.74 -17.01 6.76
CA LYS A 304 10.94 -18.22 6.95
C LYS A 304 10.58 -18.89 5.61
N ALA A 305 10.39 -18.11 4.56
CA ALA A 305 10.17 -18.62 3.20
C ALA A 305 11.43 -19.28 2.58
N GLY A 306 12.61 -19.13 3.20
CA GLY A 306 13.87 -19.69 2.70
C GLY A 306 14.48 -18.86 1.57
N LEU A 307 14.18 -17.56 1.52
CA LEU A 307 14.74 -16.66 0.53
C LEU A 307 16.13 -16.19 0.98
N ASP A 308 17.15 -16.51 0.19
CA ASP A 308 18.52 -16.03 0.38
C ASP A 308 18.84 -15.01 -0.71
N ALA A 309 18.86 -13.75 -0.33
CA ALA A 309 19.48 -12.72 -1.12
C ALA A 309 20.99 -12.96 -1.05
N GLY A 310 21.74 -12.97 -2.15
CA GLY A 310 23.19 -13.14 -2.05
C GLY A 310 23.88 -12.16 -1.06
N ALA A 311 25.14 -12.42 -0.73
CA ALA A 311 25.88 -11.79 0.38
C ALA A 311 25.68 -10.26 0.62
N PRO A 312 25.63 -9.34 -0.37
CA PRO A 312 25.42 -7.92 -0.06
C PRO A 312 23.98 -7.58 0.37
N LEU A 313 22.98 -8.24 -0.22
CA LEU A 313 21.57 -7.99 0.10
C LEU A 313 21.19 -8.64 1.44
N ARG A 314 21.81 -9.80 1.74
CA ARG A 314 21.64 -10.45 3.04
C ARG A 314 22.12 -9.56 4.19
N GLU A 315 23.29 -8.95 4.04
CA GLU A 315 23.84 -8.05 5.07
C GLU A 315 22.94 -6.83 5.30
N SER A 316 22.43 -6.25 4.21
CA SER A 316 21.45 -5.17 4.23
C SER A 316 20.17 -5.57 5.00
N ASP A 317 19.62 -6.74 4.69
CA ASP A 317 18.41 -7.25 5.35
C ASP A 317 18.62 -7.52 6.85
N HIS A 318 19.79 -8.02 7.26
CA HIS A 318 20.10 -8.25 8.68
C HIS A 318 20.33 -6.93 9.43
N SER A 319 21.01 -5.97 8.80
CA SER A 319 21.23 -4.63 9.34
C SER A 319 19.89 -3.92 9.59
N ASP A 320 19.02 -3.91 8.58
CA ASP A 320 17.70 -3.30 8.67
C ASP A 320 16.83 -4.00 9.72
N LEU A 321 16.85 -5.34 9.76
CA LEU A 321 16.13 -6.12 10.77
C LEU A 321 16.55 -5.73 12.19
N GLY A 322 17.86 -5.70 12.48
CA GLY A 322 18.37 -5.34 13.80
C GLY A 322 18.02 -3.91 14.23
N LYS A 323 18.07 -2.94 13.30
CA LYS A 323 17.65 -1.55 13.56
C LYS A 323 16.16 -1.48 13.91
N VAL A 324 15.31 -2.16 13.15
CA VAL A 324 13.86 -2.17 13.34
C VAL A 324 13.47 -2.85 14.65
N GLU A 325 14.05 -4.01 14.96
CA GLU A 325 13.85 -4.72 16.23
C GLU A 325 14.21 -3.83 17.42
N PHE A 326 15.39 -3.20 17.38
CA PHE A 326 15.85 -2.33 18.44
C PHE A 326 14.94 -1.11 18.63
N ALA A 327 14.52 -0.47 17.54
CA ALA A 327 13.63 0.69 17.59
C ALA A 327 12.25 0.34 18.16
N LEU A 328 11.63 -0.75 17.69
CA LEU A 328 10.34 -1.23 18.18
C LEU A 328 10.44 -1.66 19.65
N HIS A 329 11.48 -2.38 20.03
CA HIS A 329 11.73 -2.79 21.41
C HIS A 329 11.81 -1.58 22.35
N THR A 330 12.69 -0.63 22.01
CA THR A 330 12.95 0.56 22.83
C THR A 330 11.70 1.43 22.98
N TRP A 331 10.95 1.62 21.89
CA TRP A 331 9.77 2.48 21.89
C TRP A 331 8.56 1.83 22.59
N SER A 332 8.29 0.55 22.29
CA SER A 332 7.11 -0.15 22.81
C SER A 332 7.28 -0.66 24.25
N GLY A 333 8.53 -0.90 24.68
CA GLY A 333 8.85 -1.60 25.92
C GLY A 333 8.60 -3.12 25.86
N ILE A 334 8.30 -3.67 24.68
CA ILE A 334 8.10 -5.11 24.47
C ILE A 334 9.44 -5.73 24.09
N THR A 335 9.83 -6.85 24.71
CA THR A 335 11.07 -7.56 24.32
C THR A 335 10.99 -8.05 22.88
N VAL A 336 12.13 -8.14 22.18
CA VAL A 336 12.17 -8.66 20.80
C VAL A 336 11.52 -10.04 20.72
N SER A 337 11.79 -10.94 21.67
CA SER A 337 11.16 -12.27 21.72
C SER A 337 9.63 -12.21 21.78
N ALA A 338 9.08 -11.37 22.66
CA ALA A 338 7.64 -11.23 22.81
C ALA A 338 7.01 -10.55 21.58
N LEU A 339 7.74 -9.66 20.92
CA LEU A 339 7.33 -9.07 19.64
C LEU A 339 7.27 -10.12 18.54
N THR A 340 8.32 -10.94 18.40
CA THR A 340 8.37 -12.05 17.43
C THR A 340 7.24 -13.05 17.65
N ASP A 341 6.93 -13.40 18.90
CA ASP A 341 5.82 -14.29 19.24
C ASP A 341 4.46 -13.70 18.82
N ARG A 342 4.27 -12.39 19.03
CA ARG A 342 3.01 -11.69 18.69
C ARG A 342 2.78 -11.61 17.19
N ILE A 343 3.82 -11.31 16.41
CA ILE A 343 3.72 -11.18 14.95
C ILE A 343 3.83 -12.52 14.22
N ALA A 344 4.17 -13.62 14.90
CA ALA A 344 4.39 -14.93 14.29
C ALA A 344 3.25 -15.37 13.35
N PRO A 345 1.95 -15.19 13.68
CA PRO A 345 0.88 -15.51 12.74
C PRO A 345 0.95 -14.69 11.44
N ALA A 346 1.28 -13.39 11.53
CA ALA A 346 1.42 -12.53 10.36
C ALA A 346 2.65 -12.91 9.51
N VAL A 347 3.77 -13.26 10.17
CA VAL A 347 4.99 -13.79 9.53
C VAL A 347 4.69 -15.07 8.76
N ASP A 348 3.90 -15.97 9.33
CA ASP A 348 3.55 -17.25 8.70
C ASP A 348 2.73 -17.05 7.44
N VAL A 349 1.75 -16.16 7.52
CA VAL A 349 0.93 -15.79 6.37
C VAL A 349 1.77 -15.09 5.30
N ALA A 350 2.67 -14.16 5.68
CA ALA A 350 3.59 -13.51 4.74
C ALA A 350 4.51 -14.53 4.03
N ALA A 351 5.08 -15.47 4.78
CA ALA A 351 5.92 -16.55 4.23
C ALA A 351 5.13 -17.46 3.28
N GLN A 352 3.87 -17.79 3.60
CA GLN A 352 3.00 -18.56 2.72
C GLN A 352 2.73 -17.82 1.41
N ARG A 353 2.40 -16.53 1.46
CA ARG A 353 2.20 -15.70 0.26
C ARG A 353 3.45 -15.63 -0.60
N LEU A 354 4.62 -15.44 0.01
CA LEU A 354 5.90 -15.45 -0.68
C LEU A 354 6.14 -16.78 -1.40
N ARG A 355 6.01 -17.91 -0.71
CA ARG A 355 6.19 -19.24 -1.32
C ARG A 355 5.20 -19.48 -2.46
N ALA A 356 3.94 -19.09 -2.29
CA ALA A 356 2.93 -19.21 -3.33
C ALA A 356 3.29 -18.38 -4.57
N ALA A 357 3.71 -17.13 -4.38
CA ALA A 357 4.17 -16.27 -5.47
C ALA A 357 5.40 -16.86 -6.19
N MET A 358 6.37 -17.40 -5.45
CA MET A 358 7.54 -18.04 -6.05
C MET A 358 7.19 -19.34 -6.81
N ALA A 359 6.23 -20.12 -6.30
CA ALA A 359 5.77 -21.33 -6.97
C ALA A 359 5.03 -21.00 -8.28
N ALA A 360 4.23 -19.93 -8.29
CA ALA A 360 3.54 -19.45 -9.47
C ALA A 360 4.48 -18.79 -10.50
N SER A 361 5.59 -18.19 -10.05
CA SER A 361 6.58 -17.55 -10.92
C SER A 361 8.01 -18.00 -10.58
N PRO A 362 8.44 -19.15 -11.12
CA PRO A 362 9.80 -19.66 -10.93
C PRO A 362 10.83 -18.69 -11.53
N GLY A 363 11.53 -17.95 -10.67
CA GLY A 363 12.51 -16.93 -11.05
C GLY A 363 12.18 -15.53 -10.54
N LEU A 364 11.04 -15.33 -9.87
CA LEU A 364 10.72 -14.06 -9.21
C LEU A 364 11.78 -13.69 -8.15
N HIS A 365 12.26 -14.64 -7.35
CA HIS A 365 13.33 -14.42 -6.37
C HIS A 365 14.71 -14.13 -7.00
N THR A 366 15.00 -14.66 -8.18
CA THR A 366 16.27 -14.37 -8.90
C THR A 366 16.14 -13.23 -9.90
N LEU A 367 15.03 -12.48 -9.88
CA LEU A 367 14.77 -11.40 -10.83
C LEU A 367 15.89 -10.35 -10.79
N HIS A 368 16.33 -9.98 -9.59
CA HIS A 368 17.45 -9.06 -9.40
C HIS A 368 18.75 -9.54 -10.05
N HIS A 369 19.05 -10.84 -10.00
CA HIS A 369 20.25 -11.40 -10.64
C HIS A 369 20.29 -11.17 -12.14
N ARG A 370 19.14 -11.20 -12.80
CA ARG A 370 19.02 -10.95 -14.24
C ARG A 370 19.42 -9.52 -14.63
N TYR A 371 19.40 -8.61 -13.68
CA TYR A 371 19.80 -7.21 -13.85
C TYR A 371 21.14 -6.87 -13.16
N THR A 372 21.82 -7.85 -12.54
CA THR A 372 23.15 -7.66 -11.92
C THR A 372 24.36 -7.74 -12.87
N ALA A 373 24.21 -7.65 -14.19
CA ALA A 373 25.34 -7.59 -15.14
C ALA A 373 25.10 -6.48 -16.18
N ARG A 374 25.97 -5.50 -16.45
CA ARG A 374 27.45 -5.43 -16.43
C ARG A 374 27.90 -3.96 -16.26
N PRO A 375 28.93 -3.63 -15.47
CA PRO A 375 29.53 -2.29 -15.50
C PRO A 375 30.22 -2.08 -16.86
N GLY A 376 29.82 -1.04 -17.60
CA GLY A 376 30.66 -0.48 -18.68
C GLY A 376 30.26 -0.74 -20.14
N ARG A 377 29.10 -1.33 -20.47
CA ARG A 377 28.60 -1.33 -21.87
C ARG A 377 27.08 -1.13 -21.96
N PRO A 378 26.59 0.04 -22.40
CA PRO A 378 25.15 0.30 -22.57
C PRO A 378 24.47 -0.53 -23.68
N SER A 379 25.23 -1.25 -24.53
CA SER A 379 24.72 -1.89 -25.75
C SER A 379 24.74 -3.43 -25.76
N GLU A 380 25.15 -4.09 -24.68
CA GLU A 380 25.30 -5.56 -24.63
C GLU A 380 24.58 -6.19 -23.42
N ALA A 381 23.54 -5.53 -22.89
CA ALA A 381 22.47 -6.30 -22.26
C ALA A 381 21.79 -7.06 -23.40
N THR A 382 22.25 -8.29 -23.63
CA THR A 382 21.61 -9.25 -24.54
C THR A 382 20.11 -9.13 -24.30
N THR A 383 19.41 -8.65 -25.32
CA THR A 383 17.97 -8.87 -25.44
C THR A 383 17.73 -10.30 -24.98
N PRO A 384 16.84 -10.56 -24.01
CA PRO A 384 16.45 -11.93 -23.75
C PRO A 384 16.06 -12.51 -25.09
N ASP A 385 16.71 -13.61 -25.45
CA ASP A 385 16.38 -14.34 -26.64
C ASP A 385 14.91 -14.75 -26.49
N ASN A 386 14.02 -14.04 -27.17
CA ASN A 386 12.59 -14.33 -27.22
C ASN A 386 12.33 -15.68 -27.93
N SER A 387 13.37 -16.45 -28.26
CA SER A 387 13.29 -17.81 -28.80
C SER A 387 12.96 -18.88 -27.76
N HIS A 388 13.14 -18.60 -26.46
CA HIS A 388 12.54 -19.41 -25.40
C HIS A 388 11.29 -18.72 -24.90
N VAL A 389 10.23 -18.85 -25.71
CA VAL A 389 8.85 -18.87 -25.21
C VAL A 389 8.86 -19.83 -24.00
N LEU A 390 8.81 -19.27 -22.80
CA LEU A 390 8.41 -20.03 -21.63
C LEU A 390 6.99 -20.50 -21.95
N ASP A 391 6.88 -21.79 -22.26
CA ASP A 391 5.63 -22.46 -22.57
C ASP A 391 4.77 -22.46 -21.30
N PHE A 392 3.99 -21.40 -21.11
CA PHE A 392 3.07 -21.20 -19.99
C PHE A 392 1.67 -21.79 -20.29
N THR A 393 1.57 -22.77 -21.19
CA THR A 393 0.40 -23.66 -21.22
C THR A 393 0.72 -24.92 -20.42
N ALA A 394 0.80 -24.77 -19.09
CA ALA A 394 0.49 -25.89 -18.23
C ALA A 394 -1.03 -25.99 -18.16
N ASP A 395 -1.58 -27.03 -18.77
CA ASP A 395 -2.97 -27.44 -18.57
C ASP A 395 -3.31 -27.37 -17.07
N PRO A 396 -4.47 -26.82 -16.68
CA PRO A 396 -4.88 -26.79 -15.28
C PRO A 396 -4.91 -28.23 -14.75
N PRO A 397 -4.44 -28.49 -13.52
CA PRO A 397 -4.57 -29.82 -12.92
C PRO A 397 -6.05 -30.17 -12.89
N SER A 398 -6.38 -31.28 -13.55
CA SER A 398 -7.73 -31.84 -13.57
C SER A 398 -8.17 -32.12 -12.14
N THR A 399 -8.94 -31.20 -11.56
CA THR A 399 -9.73 -31.48 -10.37
C THR A 399 -10.76 -32.52 -10.77
N GLY A 400 -10.49 -33.77 -10.39
CA GLY A 400 -11.45 -34.87 -10.41
C GLY A 400 -12.64 -34.54 -9.52
N SER A 401 -13.61 -33.81 -10.06
CA SER A 401 -14.93 -33.68 -9.48
C SER A 401 -15.86 -34.67 -10.18
N ARG A 402 -16.09 -35.79 -9.50
CA ARG A 402 -17.20 -36.70 -9.79
C ARG A 402 -18.51 -35.92 -9.64
N GLY A 403 -19.06 -35.44 -10.75
CA GLY A 403 -20.45 -34.99 -10.84
C GLY A 403 -21.42 -36.15 -11.09
N PRO A 404 -22.69 -36.06 -10.65
CA PRO A 404 -23.65 -37.16 -10.74
C PRO A 404 -24.11 -37.38 -12.18
N ARG A 405 -24.29 -38.66 -12.55
CA ARG A 405 -24.80 -39.09 -13.87
C ARG A 405 -26.24 -38.62 -14.08
N HIS A 406 -26.49 -37.84 -15.13
CA HIS A 406 -27.81 -37.72 -15.76
C HIS A 406 -27.83 -38.38 -17.15
N PRO A 407 -28.99 -38.90 -17.61
CA PRO A 407 -29.07 -39.84 -18.71
C PRO A 407 -29.04 -39.17 -20.09
N ARG A 408 -28.41 -39.86 -21.04
CA ARG A 408 -28.22 -39.51 -22.45
C ARG A 408 -29.55 -39.25 -23.20
N ARG A 409 -29.58 -38.19 -24.01
CA ARG A 409 -30.52 -38.00 -25.13
C ARG A 409 -29.75 -38.08 -26.47
N PRO A 410 -30.26 -38.78 -27.50
CA PRO A 410 -29.53 -39.04 -28.76
C PRO A 410 -29.60 -37.86 -29.76
N PRO A 411 -28.72 -37.83 -30.78
CA PRO A 411 -28.48 -36.66 -31.63
C PRO A 411 -29.52 -36.53 -32.76
N GLN A 412 -29.93 -35.29 -33.06
CA GLN A 412 -30.72 -34.94 -34.24
C GLN A 412 -29.87 -34.12 -35.23
N GLY A 413 -30.03 -34.45 -36.51
CA GLY A 413 -29.18 -34.06 -37.64
C GLY A 413 -29.37 -32.63 -38.19
N PRO A 414 -28.82 -32.38 -39.40
CA PRO A 414 -28.48 -31.05 -39.90
C PRO A 414 -29.67 -30.24 -40.46
N PRO A 415 -29.53 -28.91 -40.59
CA PRO A 415 -30.62 -28.01 -41.00
C PRO A 415 -30.84 -27.99 -42.53
N PRO A 416 -32.07 -27.78 -43.02
CA PRO A 416 -32.37 -27.64 -44.45
C PRO A 416 -32.39 -26.17 -44.94
N SER A 417 -32.25 -26.06 -46.26
CA SER A 417 -31.91 -24.90 -47.10
C SER A 417 -33.08 -23.97 -47.50
N LEU A 418 -32.72 -22.80 -48.03
CA LEU A 418 -33.51 -21.69 -48.60
C LEU A 418 -34.44 -22.04 -49.80
N GLY A 419 -35.59 -21.33 -49.90
CA GLY A 419 -35.98 -20.62 -51.15
C GLY A 419 -37.34 -20.92 -51.85
N GLN A 420 -38.11 -19.83 -52.07
CA GLN A 420 -39.17 -19.57 -53.11
C GLN A 420 -40.59 -20.14 -52.89
N GLY A 421 -41.62 -19.28 -52.74
CA GLY A 421 -42.41 -18.70 -53.85
C GLY A 421 -43.69 -17.95 -53.37
N PRO A 422 -44.44 -17.26 -54.26
CA PRO A 422 -45.06 -15.94 -53.98
C PRO A 422 -46.62 -15.90 -53.99
N GLY A 423 -47.21 -14.76 -53.58
CA GLY A 423 -48.55 -14.29 -54.01
C GLY A 423 -49.55 -13.95 -52.89
N GLY A 424 -49.99 -12.68 -52.82
CA GLY A 424 -51.08 -12.17 -51.93
C GLY A 424 -52.50 -12.56 -52.41
N PRO A 425 -53.57 -11.79 -52.16
CA PRO A 425 -53.79 -10.62 -51.29
C PRO A 425 -54.94 -10.81 -50.25
N ALA A 426 -55.19 -9.80 -49.40
CA ALA A 426 -56.35 -9.69 -48.47
C ALA A 426 -57.63 -9.18 -49.21
N PRO A 427 -58.81 -8.87 -48.60
CA PRO A 427 -59.45 -9.10 -47.25
C PRO A 427 -60.89 -9.70 -47.46
N PRO A 428 -62.03 -9.44 -46.72
CA PRO A 428 -62.33 -8.83 -45.40
C PRO A 428 -63.38 -9.59 -44.51
N ARG A 429 -63.46 -9.24 -43.22
CA ARG A 429 -64.66 -8.67 -42.55
C ARG A 429 -64.33 -8.18 -41.14
#